data_AF-A0A5C1APQ9-F1
#
_entry.id   AF-A0A5C1APQ9-F1
#
_cell.length_a   1.000
_cell.length_b   1.000
_cell.length_c   1.000
_cell.angle_alpha   90.00
_cell.angle_beta   90.00
_cell.angle_gamma   90.00
#
_symmetry.space_group_name_H-M   'P 1'
#
loop_
_entity.id
_entity.type
_entity.pdbx_description
1 polymer ?
#
loop_
_entity_poly.entity_id
_entity_poly.type
_entity_poly.pdbx_seq_one_letter_code
_entity_poly.pdbx_strand_id
1 'polypeptide(L)'
;MSQFPCRKVPKLLHHKAKNRAYVMVTQADGTRKALYLGEWGSPEAEREYARFIERLAANRRADQNRDGPPVLDLSVNELLVRFVRHAENHYRRRDGTQTNEVCEYRQSFKPLRRLFGGTPVSEFSPRNLLAVRAAMVEAGWCRTALAVEVLPGQAHDAPRLEPLLDATIARVPHFDEAVCDKGFDGDDQRQACVDRDVFPNIPSRSNRVEPQPFLPDGYRERNKVERLFGKAKQFRRFATRYEKRKTMFLGVVHLVFGVLRLRRLRNINTA
;
A
#
# COMPACT_ATOMS: atom_id res chain seq x y z
N MET A 1 -23.44 19.73 -12.32
CA MET A 1 -23.70 18.51 -13.12
C MET A 1 -22.37 17.78 -13.33
N SER A 2 -22.06 16.75 -12.55
CA SER A 2 -20.83 15.97 -12.75
C SER A 2 -21.17 14.49 -12.64
N GLN A 3 -21.01 13.79 -13.77
CA GLN A 3 -21.38 12.42 -13.99
C GLN A 3 -20.65 11.47 -13.03
N PHE A 4 -21.42 10.76 -12.22
CA PHE A 4 -20.95 9.63 -11.43
C PHE A 4 -20.34 8.55 -12.35
N PRO A 5 -19.29 7.82 -11.93
CA PRO A 5 -18.70 6.78 -12.76
C PRO A 5 -19.74 5.70 -13.03
N CYS A 6 -20.11 5.56 -14.31
CA CYS A 6 -20.94 4.48 -14.79
C CYS A 6 -20.28 3.14 -14.39
N ARG A 7 -20.83 2.44 -13.38
CA ARG A 7 -20.47 1.04 -13.11
C ARG A 7 -20.70 0.27 -14.41
N LYS A 8 -19.61 -0.09 -15.09
CA LYS A 8 -19.62 -0.74 -16.40
C LYS A 8 -20.47 -2.02 -16.32
N VAL A 9 -21.37 -2.18 -17.28
CA VAL A 9 -22.18 -3.40 -17.43
C VAL A 9 -21.22 -4.60 -17.56
N PRO A 10 -21.41 -5.68 -16.77
CA PRO A 10 -20.54 -6.86 -16.85
C PRO A 10 -20.54 -7.44 -18.26
N LYS A 11 -19.36 -7.61 -18.85
CA LYS A 11 -19.21 -8.20 -20.19
C LYS A 11 -19.37 -9.72 -20.13
N LEU A 12 -19.98 -10.30 -21.16
CA LEU A 12 -19.97 -11.74 -21.40
C LEU A 12 -18.55 -12.21 -21.77
N LEU A 13 -18.06 -13.26 -21.12
CA LEU A 13 -16.70 -13.78 -21.26
C LEU A 13 -16.72 -15.28 -21.59
N HIS A 14 -15.68 -15.74 -22.31
CA HIS A 14 -15.51 -17.14 -22.71
C HIS A 14 -14.59 -17.89 -21.75
N HIS A 15 -15.07 -18.97 -21.17
CA HIS A 15 -14.25 -19.90 -20.41
C HIS A 15 -13.72 -21.00 -21.34
N LYS A 16 -12.57 -20.75 -21.99
CA LYS A 16 -11.97 -21.61 -23.04
C LYS A 16 -11.94 -23.10 -22.68
N ALA A 17 -11.48 -23.45 -21.47
CA ALA A 17 -11.30 -24.86 -21.08
C ALA A 17 -12.61 -25.65 -20.87
N LYS A 18 -13.75 -24.97 -20.71
CA LYS A 18 -15.06 -25.62 -20.50
C LYS A 18 -16.05 -25.31 -21.63
N ASN A 19 -15.62 -24.50 -22.60
CA ASN A 19 -16.44 -23.91 -23.66
C ASN A 19 -17.76 -23.24 -23.17
N ARG A 20 -17.73 -22.58 -22.00
CA ARG A 20 -18.93 -21.94 -21.43
C ARG A 20 -18.85 -20.42 -21.45
N ALA A 21 -19.98 -19.78 -21.68
CA ALA A 21 -20.15 -18.34 -21.50
C ALA A 21 -20.39 -18.02 -20.03
N TYR A 22 -19.74 -16.98 -19.51
CA TYR A 22 -19.91 -16.55 -18.13
C TYR A 22 -19.81 -15.03 -17.98
N VAL A 23 -20.35 -14.52 -16.87
CA VAL A 23 -20.25 -13.12 -16.45
C VAL A 23 -19.65 -13.05 -15.05
N MET A 24 -18.83 -12.04 -14.81
CA MET A 24 -18.28 -11.76 -13.49
C MET A 24 -19.24 -10.86 -12.72
N VAL A 25 -19.84 -11.38 -11.65
CA VAL A 25 -20.78 -10.66 -10.79
C VAL A 25 -20.11 -10.36 -9.46
N THR A 26 -20.33 -9.15 -8.93
CA THR A 26 -19.89 -8.79 -7.57
C THR A 26 -21.03 -9.10 -6.62
N GLN A 27 -20.77 -9.94 -5.61
CA GLN A 27 -21.73 -10.28 -4.57
C GLN A 27 -21.78 -9.18 -3.49
N ALA A 28 -22.76 -9.24 -2.60
CA ALA A 28 -22.98 -8.23 -1.55
C ALA A 28 -21.81 -8.10 -0.55
N ASP A 29 -21.02 -9.16 -0.40
CA ASP A 29 -19.80 -9.22 0.42
C ASP A 29 -18.55 -8.64 -0.29
N GLY A 30 -18.70 -8.13 -1.52
CA GLY A 30 -17.61 -7.59 -2.33
C GLY A 30 -16.78 -8.64 -3.08
N THR A 31 -17.08 -9.93 -2.93
CA THR A 31 -16.41 -11.00 -3.69
C THR A 31 -16.91 -11.05 -5.13
N ARG A 32 -16.05 -11.51 -6.05
CA ARG A 32 -16.40 -11.68 -7.46
C ARG A 32 -16.63 -13.16 -7.76
N LYS A 33 -17.82 -13.48 -8.28
CA LYS A 33 -18.20 -14.85 -8.64
C LYS A 33 -18.53 -14.94 -10.13
N ALA A 34 -18.04 -15.99 -10.78
CA ALA A 34 -18.38 -16.30 -12.16
C ALA A 34 -19.75 -17.00 -12.21
N LEU A 35 -20.69 -16.40 -12.94
CA LEU A 35 -22.00 -17.00 -13.25
C LEU A 35 -21.98 -17.49 -14.69
N TYR A 36 -22.14 -18.79 -14.89
CA TYR A 36 -22.17 -19.40 -16.23
C TYR A 36 -23.58 -19.31 -16.80
N LEU A 37 -23.70 -18.85 -18.05
CA LEU A 37 -24.98 -18.59 -18.71
C LEU A 37 -25.30 -19.61 -19.81
N GLY A 38 -24.39 -20.54 -20.10
CA GLY A 38 -24.57 -21.56 -21.13
C GLY A 38 -23.26 -21.91 -21.82
N GLU A 39 -23.36 -22.60 -22.95
CA GLU A 39 -22.24 -22.80 -23.86
C GLU A 39 -21.89 -21.52 -24.60
N TRP A 40 -20.62 -21.34 -24.95
CA TRP A 40 -20.17 -20.14 -25.64
C TRP A 40 -20.67 -20.11 -27.08
N GLY A 41 -21.29 -19.00 -27.48
CA GLY A 41 -21.84 -18.80 -28.83
C GLY A 41 -23.21 -19.45 -29.05
N SER A 42 -23.86 -20.00 -28.02
CA SER A 42 -25.22 -20.51 -28.15
C SER A 42 -26.27 -19.38 -28.05
N PRO A 43 -27.39 -19.46 -28.80
CA PRO A 43 -28.49 -18.51 -28.67
C PRO A 43 -29.11 -18.49 -27.27
N GLU A 44 -28.98 -19.59 -26.53
CA GLU A 44 -29.43 -19.70 -25.15
C GLU A 44 -28.59 -18.85 -24.19
N ALA A 45 -27.26 -18.83 -24.36
CA ALA A 45 -26.37 -18.03 -23.53
C ALA A 45 -26.58 -16.53 -23.74
N GLU A 46 -26.90 -16.11 -24.97
CA GLU A 46 -27.24 -14.71 -25.27
C GLU A 46 -28.58 -14.29 -24.67
N ARG A 47 -29.61 -15.16 -24.71
CA ARG A 47 -30.90 -14.93 -24.07
C ARG A 47 -30.78 -14.82 -22.55
N GLU A 48 -30.01 -15.72 -21.92
CA GLU A 48 -29.75 -15.68 -20.48
C GLU A 48 -28.90 -14.46 -20.09
N TYR A 49 -27.98 -14.02 -20.95
CA TYR A 49 -27.26 -12.76 -20.76
C TYR A 49 -28.19 -11.56 -20.87
N ALA A 50 -29.12 -11.51 -21.84
CA ALA A 50 -30.10 -10.45 -21.95
C ALA A 50 -31.00 -10.36 -20.71
N ARG A 51 -31.54 -11.50 -20.24
CA ARG A 51 -32.29 -11.59 -18.97
C ARG A 51 -31.47 -11.14 -17.77
N PHE A 52 -30.19 -11.49 -17.74
CA PHE A 52 -29.27 -11.07 -16.69
C PHE A 52 -29.07 -9.54 -16.68
N ILE A 53 -28.97 -8.91 -17.85
CA ILE A 53 -28.89 -7.45 -17.98
C ILE A 53 -30.20 -6.78 -17.55
N GLU A 54 -31.35 -7.32 -17.95
CA GLU A 54 -32.67 -6.81 -17.53
C GLU A 54 -32.85 -6.90 -16.01
N ARG A 55 -32.49 -8.03 -15.41
CA ARG A 55 -32.51 -8.22 -13.96
C ARG A 55 -31.57 -7.26 -13.24
N LEU A 56 -30.38 -7.02 -13.80
CA LEU A 56 -29.45 -6.01 -13.27
C LEU A 56 -30.02 -4.59 -13.37
N ALA A 57 -30.70 -4.26 -14.47
CA ALA A 57 -31.32 -2.96 -14.65
C ALA A 57 -32.52 -2.76 -13.70
N ALA A 58 -33.35 -3.80 -13.52
CA ALA A 58 -34.46 -3.80 -12.58
C ALA A 58 -33.99 -3.68 -11.13
N ASN A 59 -32.96 -4.45 -10.73
CA ASN A 59 -32.35 -4.33 -9.41
C ASN A 59 -31.67 -2.96 -9.21
N ARG A 60 -31.08 -2.37 -10.25
CA ARG A 60 -30.55 -1.00 -10.19
C ARG A 60 -31.66 0.02 -9.94
N ARG A 61 -32.81 -0.10 -10.60
CA ARG A 61 -33.98 0.77 -10.35
C ARG A 61 -34.54 0.56 -8.95
N ALA A 62 -34.57 -0.67 -8.45
CA ALA A 62 -35.00 -1.00 -7.10
C ALA A 62 -34.03 -0.52 -6.01
N ASP A 63 -32.71 -0.57 -6.24
CA ASP A 63 -31.70 0.02 -5.34
C ASP A 63 -31.73 1.56 -5.37
N GLN A 64 -32.10 2.16 -6.49
CA GLN A 64 -32.30 3.61 -6.61
C GLN A 64 -33.59 4.09 -5.91
N ASN A 65 -34.62 3.25 -5.82
CA ASN A 65 -35.91 3.54 -5.19
C ASN A 65 -36.08 2.90 -3.80
N ARG A 66 -35.08 2.16 -3.30
CA ARG A 66 -35.09 1.69 -1.91
C ARG A 66 -34.72 2.88 -1.04
N ASP A 67 -35.70 3.39 -0.30
CA ASP A 67 -35.40 4.05 0.95
C ASP A 67 -34.60 3.04 1.79
N GLY A 68 -33.29 3.27 1.85
CA GLY A 68 -32.44 2.56 2.77
C GLY A 68 -32.96 2.76 4.20
N PRO A 69 -32.51 1.94 5.18
CA PRO A 69 -32.74 2.29 6.58
C PRO A 69 -32.37 3.77 6.75
N PRO A 70 -33.19 4.57 7.46
CA PRO A 70 -33.14 6.03 7.40
C PRO A 70 -31.68 6.44 7.39
N VAL A 71 -31.24 7.02 6.28
CA VAL A 71 -29.88 7.49 6.14
C VAL A 71 -29.79 8.56 7.20
N LEU A 72 -29.31 8.18 8.38
CA LEU A 72 -28.90 9.13 9.37
C LEU A 72 -27.93 10.00 8.60
N ASP A 73 -28.29 11.27 8.43
CA ASP A 73 -27.54 12.28 7.71
C ASP A 73 -26.29 12.60 8.54
N LEU A 74 -25.49 11.55 8.71
CA LEU A 74 -24.36 11.49 9.60
C LEU A 74 -23.26 12.23 8.89
N SER A 75 -22.76 13.25 9.55
CA SER A 75 -21.44 13.76 9.24
C SER A 75 -20.39 12.65 9.46
N VAL A 76 -19.26 12.77 8.77
CA VAL A 76 -18.09 11.94 9.01
C VAL A 76 -17.70 11.97 10.50
N ASN A 77 -17.84 13.10 11.19
CA ASN A 77 -17.60 13.20 12.63
C ASN A 77 -18.50 12.29 13.46
N GLU A 78 -19.80 12.28 13.19
CA GLU A 78 -20.73 11.44 13.94
C GLU A 78 -20.50 9.96 13.64
N LEU A 79 -20.15 9.61 12.39
CA LEU A 79 -19.71 8.28 12.03
C LEU A 79 -18.45 7.87 12.81
N LEU A 80 -17.45 8.75 12.88
CA LEU A 80 -16.21 8.53 13.62
C LEU A 80 -16.48 8.34 15.11
N VAL A 81 -17.36 9.14 15.72
CA VAL A 81 -17.75 9.01 17.13
C VAL A 81 -18.42 7.67 17.39
N ARG A 82 -19.36 7.26 16.53
CA ARG A 82 -20.02 5.94 16.63
C ARG A 82 -19.02 4.80 16.47
N PHE A 83 -18.12 4.91 15.50
CA PHE A 83 -17.07 3.91 15.28
C PHE A 83 -16.13 3.81 16.48
N VAL A 84 -15.72 4.93 17.08
CA VAL A 84 -14.85 4.92 18.27
C VAL A 84 -15.55 4.24 19.45
N ARG A 85 -16.83 4.52 19.71
CA ARG A 85 -17.61 3.81 20.74
C ARG A 85 -17.72 2.31 20.48
N HIS A 86 -17.89 1.92 19.21
CA HIS A 86 -17.86 0.51 18.82
C HIS A 86 -16.48 -0.10 19.07
N ALA A 87 -15.41 0.58 18.64
CA ALA A 87 -14.03 0.12 18.79
C ALA A 87 -13.64 -0.07 20.27
N GLU A 88 -14.07 0.83 21.15
CA GLU A 88 -13.86 0.75 22.61
C GLU A 88 -14.49 -0.48 23.27
N ASN A 89 -15.57 -1.00 22.67
CA ASN A 89 -16.27 -2.18 23.17
C ASN A 89 -15.83 -3.46 22.47
N HIS A 90 -15.42 -3.38 21.21
CA HIS A 90 -15.02 -4.53 20.39
C HIS A 90 -13.54 -4.90 20.58
N TYR A 91 -12.64 -3.91 20.62
CA TYR A 91 -11.19 -4.12 20.73
C TYR A 91 -10.75 -4.08 22.20
N ARG A 92 -11.04 -5.18 22.91
CA ARG A 92 -10.66 -5.37 24.31
C ARG A 92 -9.79 -6.60 24.49
N ARG A 93 -8.88 -6.52 25.46
CA ARG A 93 -8.09 -7.66 25.93
C ARG A 93 -8.97 -8.60 26.76
N ARG A 94 -8.48 -9.82 26.99
CA ARG A 94 -9.17 -10.84 27.78
C ARG A 94 -9.43 -10.42 29.24
N ASP A 95 -8.69 -9.44 29.73
CA ASP A 95 -8.82 -8.81 31.05
C ASP A 95 -9.80 -7.61 31.07
N GLY A 96 -10.46 -7.28 29.94
CA GLY A 96 -11.41 -6.19 29.82
C GLY A 96 -10.79 -4.80 29.57
N THR A 97 -9.46 -4.68 29.59
CA THR A 97 -8.76 -3.43 29.26
C THR A 97 -8.79 -3.16 27.76
N GLN A 98 -8.79 -1.88 27.38
CA GLN A 98 -8.79 -1.48 25.97
C GLN A 98 -7.44 -1.81 25.33
N THR A 99 -7.48 -2.32 24.09
CA THR A 99 -6.27 -2.49 23.31
C THR A 99 -5.78 -1.14 22.77
N ASN A 100 -4.52 -1.08 22.33
CA ASN A 100 -3.97 0.11 21.69
C ASN A 100 -4.71 0.47 20.39
N GLU A 101 -5.52 -0.44 19.84
CA GLU A 101 -6.24 -0.31 18.56
C GLU A 101 -7.21 0.87 18.55
N VAL A 102 -7.91 1.11 19.67
CA VAL A 102 -8.80 2.28 19.83
C VAL A 102 -8.04 3.60 19.68
N CYS A 103 -6.85 3.68 20.26
CA CYS A 103 -6.00 4.85 20.19
C CYS A 103 -5.45 5.06 18.77
N GLU A 104 -5.16 3.96 18.07
CA GLU A 104 -4.65 3.95 16.71
C GLU A 104 -5.69 4.43 15.70
N TYR A 105 -6.95 4.03 15.86
CA TYR A 105 -8.06 4.53 15.06
C TYR A 105 -8.21 6.05 15.23
N ARG A 106 -8.25 6.54 16.47
CA ARG A 106 -8.34 7.99 16.76
C ARG A 106 -7.21 8.79 16.10
N GLN A 107 -5.98 8.25 16.06
CA GLN A 107 -4.85 8.90 15.39
C GLN A 107 -5.02 8.90 13.86
N SER A 108 -5.42 7.78 13.26
CA SER A 108 -5.63 7.68 11.81
C SER A 108 -6.77 8.58 11.30
N PHE A 109 -7.74 8.90 12.16
CA PHE A 109 -8.85 9.77 11.83
C PHE A 109 -8.50 11.25 11.89
N LYS A 110 -7.34 11.66 12.41
CA LYS A 110 -7.00 13.09 12.52
C LYS A 110 -7.02 13.82 11.18
N PRO A 111 -6.42 13.32 10.08
CA PRO A 111 -6.47 14.00 8.79
C PRO A 111 -7.88 13.92 8.17
N LEU A 112 -8.59 12.81 8.36
CA LEU A 112 -9.98 12.64 7.90
C LEU A 112 -10.92 13.65 8.60
N ARG A 113 -10.82 13.78 9.91
CA ARG A 113 -11.56 14.73 10.74
C ARG A 113 -11.23 16.17 10.38
N ARG A 114 -9.94 16.48 10.21
CA ARG A 114 -9.47 17.83 9.86
C ARG A 114 -10.01 18.29 8.50
N LEU A 115 -10.06 17.39 7.51
CA LEU A 115 -10.42 17.73 6.14
C LEU A 115 -11.90 17.58 5.84
N PHE A 116 -12.57 16.58 6.43
CA PHE A 116 -13.93 16.16 6.04
C PHE A 116 -14.86 15.92 7.21
N GLY A 117 -14.53 16.34 8.44
CA GLY A 117 -15.32 16.03 9.63
C GLY A 117 -16.80 16.46 9.57
N GLY A 118 -17.09 17.62 8.96
CA GLY A 118 -18.44 18.13 8.77
C GLY A 118 -19.14 17.64 7.49
N THR A 119 -18.45 16.85 6.66
CA THR A 119 -19.02 16.37 5.39
C THR A 119 -20.05 15.27 5.67
N PRO A 120 -21.25 15.30 5.06
CA PRO A 120 -22.18 14.18 5.10
C PRO A 120 -21.54 12.91 4.55
N VAL A 121 -21.76 11.77 5.20
CA VAL A 121 -21.20 10.47 4.76
C VAL A 121 -21.72 10.07 3.38
N SER A 122 -22.94 10.48 3.03
CA SER A 122 -23.54 10.33 1.70
C SER A 122 -22.74 11.03 0.59
N GLU A 123 -22.06 12.13 0.94
CA GLU A 123 -21.25 12.94 0.02
C GLU A 123 -19.75 12.55 0.05
N PHE A 124 -19.35 11.72 1.03
CA PHE A 124 -17.96 11.29 1.17
C PHE A 124 -17.60 10.24 0.11
N SER A 125 -16.71 10.61 -0.83
CA SER A 125 -16.33 9.78 -1.97
C SER A 125 -14.88 9.27 -1.91
N PRO A 126 -14.50 8.32 -2.79
CA PRO A 126 -13.10 7.90 -2.92
C PRO A 126 -12.11 9.05 -3.24
N ARG A 127 -12.57 10.17 -3.81
CA ARG A 127 -11.71 11.35 -4.06
C ARG A 127 -11.32 12.05 -2.76
N ASN A 128 -12.22 12.10 -1.78
CA ASN A 128 -11.95 12.67 -0.46
C ASN A 128 -10.85 11.85 0.26
N LEU A 129 -10.85 10.52 0.10
CA LEU A 129 -9.77 9.66 0.62
C LEU A 129 -8.39 9.97 -0.01
N LEU A 130 -8.34 10.40 -1.27
CA LEU A 130 -7.08 10.81 -1.91
C LEU A 130 -6.51 12.08 -1.26
N ALA A 131 -7.37 13.04 -0.90
CA ALA A 131 -6.96 14.25 -0.19
C ALA A 131 -6.49 13.95 1.25
N VAL A 132 -7.18 13.04 1.95
CA VAL A 132 -6.73 12.52 3.26
C VAL A 132 -5.33 11.90 3.12
N ARG A 133 -5.12 11.08 2.09
CA ARG A 133 -3.82 10.46 1.80
C ARG A 133 -2.75 11.51 1.49
N ALA A 134 -3.06 12.54 0.70
CA ALA A 134 -2.12 13.62 0.38
C ALA A 134 -1.67 14.36 1.66
N ALA A 135 -2.62 14.72 2.53
CA ALA A 135 -2.30 15.35 3.82
C ALA A 135 -1.46 14.46 4.73
N MET A 136 -1.66 13.13 4.68
CA MET A 136 -0.78 12.18 5.36
C MET A 136 0.63 12.18 4.75
N VAL A 137 0.77 12.29 3.43
CA VAL A 137 2.08 12.38 2.77
C VAL A 137 2.80 13.67 3.15
N GLU A 138 2.13 14.82 3.06
CA GLU A 138 2.66 16.13 3.46
C GLU A 138 3.09 16.18 4.92
N ALA A 139 2.35 15.49 5.81
CA ALA A 139 2.71 15.37 7.21
C ALA A 139 3.92 14.44 7.46
N GLY A 140 4.58 13.92 6.42
CA GLY A 140 5.69 12.97 6.54
C GLY A 140 5.24 11.57 6.99
N TRP A 141 3.95 11.25 6.87
CA TRP A 141 3.41 9.96 7.29
C TRP A 141 3.69 8.83 6.28
N CYS A 142 4.48 9.07 5.22
CA CYS A 142 4.99 8.08 4.24
C CYS A 142 6.52 8.28 3.99
N ARG A 143 7.48 7.33 3.94
CA ARG A 143 7.62 5.84 4.01
C ARG A 143 8.96 5.49 4.73
N THR A 144 9.19 4.22 5.12
CA THR A 144 10.46 3.78 5.77
C THR A 144 11.44 3.06 4.82
N ALA A 145 10.96 2.55 3.68
CA ALA A 145 11.78 1.97 2.59
C ALA A 145 11.07 2.25 1.25
N LEU A 146 11.84 2.66 0.23
CA LEU A 146 11.32 3.14 -1.07
C LEU A 146 11.48 2.09 -2.18
N ALA A 147 12.67 1.50 -2.27
CA ALA A 147 12.99 0.40 -3.16
C ALA A 147 13.78 -0.66 -2.37
N VAL A 148 13.56 -1.93 -2.68
CA VAL A 148 14.23 -3.06 -2.02
C VAL A 148 14.51 -4.14 -3.05
N GLU A 149 15.74 -4.62 -3.09
CA GLU A 149 16.13 -5.75 -3.92
C GLU A 149 16.71 -6.88 -3.06
N VAL A 150 16.50 -8.12 -3.50
CA VAL A 150 17.05 -9.33 -2.89
C VAL A 150 18.02 -9.96 -3.87
N LEU A 151 19.23 -10.27 -3.37
CA LEU A 151 20.31 -10.84 -4.16
C LEU A 151 20.67 -12.26 -3.67
N PRO A 152 21.21 -13.12 -4.56
CA PRO A 152 21.84 -14.37 -4.15
C PRO A 152 23.00 -14.10 -3.17
N GLY A 153 23.27 -15.03 -2.26
CA GLY A 153 24.31 -14.84 -1.23
C GLY A 153 25.74 -14.68 -1.76
N GLN A 154 25.99 -15.09 -3.01
CA GLN A 154 27.30 -14.97 -3.69
C GLN A 154 27.42 -13.69 -4.53
N ALA A 155 26.33 -12.93 -4.68
CA ALA A 155 26.34 -11.72 -5.51
C ALA A 155 26.88 -10.54 -4.71
N HIS A 156 27.73 -9.74 -5.35
CA HIS A 156 28.13 -8.45 -4.82
C HIS A 156 26.98 -7.43 -4.93
N ASP A 157 26.84 -6.59 -3.92
CA ASP A 157 25.77 -5.59 -3.86
C ASP A 157 26.08 -4.35 -4.72
N ALA A 158 27.37 -4.05 -4.97
CA ALA A 158 27.80 -2.83 -5.66
C ALA A 158 27.19 -2.62 -7.07
N PRO A 159 27.08 -3.65 -7.94
CA PRO A 159 26.42 -3.52 -9.25
C PRO A 159 24.91 -3.21 -9.18
N ARG A 160 24.31 -3.33 -8.00
CA ARG A 160 22.86 -3.14 -7.79
C ARG A 160 22.50 -1.75 -7.29
N LEU A 161 23.52 -0.91 -7.02
CA LEU A 161 23.30 0.47 -6.67
C LEU A 161 22.53 1.20 -7.77
N GLU A 162 22.98 1.08 -9.02
CA GLU A 162 22.37 1.79 -10.14
C GLU A 162 20.88 1.43 -10.36
N PRO A 163 20.48 0.15 -10.49
CA PRO A 163 19.06 -0.21 -10.56
C PRO A 163 18.23 0.27 -9.35
N LEU A 164 18.85 0.33 -8.16
CA LEU A 164 18.20 0.80 -6.94
C LEU A 164 18.01 2.32 -6.94
N LEU A 165 18.96 3.08 -7.49
CA LEU A 165 18.84 4.52 -7.71
C LEU A 165 17.68 4.80 -8.65
N ASP A 166 17.63 4.14 -9.81
CA ASP A 166 16.54 4.30 -10.79
C ASP A 166 15.16 4.00 -10.17
N ALA A 167 15.07 2.89 -9.44
CA ALA A 167 13.85 2.50 -8.75
C ALA A 167 13.45 3.51 -7.65
N THR A 168 14.41 4.20 -7.03
CA THR A 168 14.18 5.19 -5.98
C THR A 168 13.73 6.51 -6.58
N ILE A 169 14.46 7.04 -7.56
CA ILE A 169 14.15 8.30 -8.26
C ILE A 169 12.78 8.22 -8.93
N ALA A 170 12.40 7.09 -9.51
CA ALA A 170 11.06 6.89 -10.04
C ALA A 170 9.93 6.98 -9.00
N ARG A 171 10.24 6.96 -7.69
CA ARG A 171 9.28 6.93 -6.58
C ARG A 171 9.31 8.18 -5.71
N VAL A 172 10.33 9.03 -5.81
CA VAL A 172 10.44 10.28 -5.04
C VAL A 172 10.76 11.45 -5.96
N PRO A 173 10.17 12.63 -5.71
CA PRO A 173 10.39 13.81 -6.55
C PRO A 173 11.83 14.35 -6.44
N HIS A 174 12.56 14.02 -5.38
CA HIS A 174 13.90 14.53 -5.10
C HIS A 174 14.71 13.48 -4.32
N PHE A 175 15.98 13.30 -4.70
CA PHE A 175 16.90 12.35 -4.08
C PHE A 175 18.34 12.88 -4.19
N ASP A 176 18.75 13.70 -3.23
CA ASP A 176 19.99 14.49 -3.31
C ASP A 176 21.26 13.71 -2.98
N GLU A 177 21.12 12.67 -2.17
CA GLU A 177 22.27 12.02 -1.53
C GLU A 177 22.05 10.52 -1.41
N ALA A 178 23.02 9.75 -1.93
CA ALA A 178 23.11 8.31 -1.75
C ALA A 178 24.11 7.99 -0.63
N VAL A 179 23.60 7.66 0.55
CA VAL A 179 24.42 7.20 1.67
C VAL A 179 24.66 5.69 1.56
N CYS A 180 25.88 5.28 1.22
CA CYS A 180 26.21 3.86 1.00
C CYS A 180 27.48 3.43 1.75
N ASP A 181 27.58 2.13 2.03
CA ASP A 181 28.74 1.53 2.69
C ASP A 181 30.02 1.70 1.85
N LYS A 182 31.18 1.64 2.51
CA LYS A 182 32.51 1.60 1.87
C LYS A 182 32.63 0.52 0.78
N GLY A 183 31.83 -0.54 0.86
CA GLY A 183 31.75 -1.59 -0.17
C GLY A 183 31.28 -1.08 -1.54
N PHE A 184 30.56 0.04 -1.60
CA PHE A 184 30.08 0.68 -2.83
C PHE A 184 31.06 1.70 -3.42
N ASP A 185 32.26 1.83 -2.85
CA ASP A 185 33.30 2.73 -3.36
C ASP A 185 33.98 2.17 -4.63
N GLY A 186 33.28 2.23 -5.75
CA GLY A 186 33.81 2.00 -7.09
C GLY A 186 33.44 3.16 -8.02
N ASP A 187 34.23 3.35 -9.07
CA ASP A 187 34.07 4.51 -9.95
C ASP A 187 32.75 4.46 -10.72
N ASP A 188 32.35 3.28 -11.22
CA ASP A 188 31.04 3.08 -11.84
C ASP A 188 29.87 3.43 -10.90
N GLN A 189 29.98 3.06 -9.62
CA GLN A 189 28.94 3.35 -8.62
C GLN A 189 28.83 4.85 -8.34
N ARG A 190 29.97 5.54 -8.21
CA ARG A 190 29.99 6.98 -7.99
C ARG A 190 29.49 7.73 -9.22
N GLN A 191 29.90 7.30 -10.41
CA GLN A 191 29.45 7.89 -11.67
C GLN A 191 27.94 7.71 -11.85
N ALA A 192 27.40 6.53 -11.54
CA ALA A 192 25.95 6.29 -11.60
C ALA A 192 25.14 7.23 -10.69
N CYS A 193 25.68 7.64 -9.54
CA CYS A 193 25.07 8.67 -8.69
C CYS A 193 25.14 10.06 -9.36
N VAL A 194 26.33 10.46 -9.83
CA VAL A 194 26.56 11.78 -10.45
C VAL A 194 25.71 11.97 -11.71
N ASP A 195 25.60 10.95 -12.56
CA ASP A 195 24.78 10.97 -13.79
C ASP A 195 23.28 11.20 -13.49
N ARG A 196 22.87 10.95 -12.25
CA ARG A 196 21.49 11.08 -11.76
C ARG A 196 21.30 12.32 -10.87
N ASP A 197 22.31 13.21 -10.83
CA ASP A 197 22.34 14.38 -9.96
C ASP A 197 22.22 14.04 -8.46
N VAL A 198 22.82 12.91 -8.06
CA VAL A 198 22.84 12.41 -6.69
C VAL A 198 24.26 12.48 -6.14
N PHE A 199 24.44 13.08 -4.97
CA PHE A 199 25.75 13.09 -4.30
C PHE A 199 26.10 11.68 -3.77
N PRO A 200 27.24 11.09 -4.19
CA PRO A 200 27.66 9.78 -3.71
C PRO A 200 28.36 9.90 -2.35
N ASN A 201 27.59 9.95 -1.25
CA ASN A 201 28.14 9.96 0.10
C ASN A 201 28.61 8.57 0.55
N ILE A 202 29.76 8.17 0.00
CA ILE A 202 30.37 6.86 0.15
C ILE A 202 31.79 7.05 0.71
N PRO A 203 32.16 6.41 1.82
CA PRO A 203 33.54 6.47 2.32
C PRO A 203 34.51 5.80 1.34
N SER A 204 35.64 6.47 1.06
CA SER A 204 36.70 5.92 0.22
C SER A 204 37.39 4.71 0.86
N ARG A 205 37.61 3.63 0.10
CA ARG A 205 38.38 2.44 0.52
C ARG A 205 39.80 2.80 0.90
N SER A 206 40.40 2.02 1.80
CA SER A 206 41.76 2.26 2.30
C SER A 206 42.84 2.14 1.22
N ASN A 207 42.54 1.44 0.12
CA ASN A 207 43.43 1.26 -1.02
C ASN A 207 43.13 2.22 -2.20
N ARG A 208 42.18 3.15 -2.05
CA ARG A 208 41.88 4.15 -3.09
C ARG A 208 42.99 5.20 -3.09
N VAL A 209 43.63 5.40 -4.25
CA VAL A 209 44.75 6.34 -4.43
C VAL A 209 44.30 7.79 -4.24
N GLU A 210 43.13 8.13 -4.80
CA GLU A 210 42.55 9.48 -4.73
C GLU A 210 41.22 9.43 -3.98
N PRO A 211 41.20 9.82 -2.69
CA PRO A 211 39.97 9.89 -1.91
C PRO A 211 38.96 10.84 -2.53
N GLN A 212 37.72 10.38 -2.65
CA GLN A 212 36.61 11.15 -3.20
C GLN A 212 35.90 11.98 -2.12
N PRO A 213 35.17 13.05 -2.50
CA PRO A 213 34.37 13.85 -1.58
C PRO A 213 33.44 12.98 -0.71
N PHE A 214 33.40 13.28 0.57
CA PHE A 214 32.65 12.53 1.58
C PHE A 214 32.09 13.51 2.62
N LEU A 215 30.83 13.32 3.03
CA LEU A 215 30.14 14.16 4.01
C LEU A 215 29.88 13.35 5.29
N PRO A 216 30.74 13.48 6.32
CA PRO A 216 30.61 12.69 7.55
C PRO A 216 29.27 12.88 8.26
N ASP A 217 28.72 14.10 8.25
CA ASP A 217 27.46 14.41 8.92
C ASP A 217 26.26 13.73 8.25
N GLY A 218 26.18 13.78 6.91
CA GLY A 218 25.18 13.04 6.13
C GLY A 218 25.36 11.52 6.28
N TYR A 219 26.60 11.04 6.40
CA TYR A 219 26.88 9.61 6.51
C TYR A 219 26.34 9.00 7.82
N ARG A 220 26.22 9.79 8.90
CA ARG A 220 25.60 9.34 10.16
C ARG A 220 24.15 8.88 9.96
N GLU A 221 23.48 9.34 8.91
CA GLU A 221 22.10 8.97 8.61
C GLU A 221 21.93 7.52 8.15
N ARG A 222 23.03 6.84 7.78
CA ARG A 222 23.07 5.39 7.56
C ARG A 222 22.54 4.58 8.74
N ASN A 223 22.70 5.08 9.97
CA ASN A 223 22.15 4.48 11.19
C ASN A 223 20.62 4.27 11.11
N LYS A 224 19.88 5.10 10.35
CA LYS A 224 18.45 4.88 10.11
C LYS A 224 18.19 3.56 9.39
N VAL A 225 19.02 3.22 8.40
CA VAL A 225 18.96 1.96 7.65
C VAL A 225 19.36 0.79 8.54
N GLU A 226 20.45 0.92 9.30
CA GLU A 226 20.90 -0.12 10.24
C GLU A 226 19.83 -0.44 11.30
N ARG A 227 19.21 0.59 11.89
CA ARG A 227 18.10 0.44 12.85
C ARG A 227 16.86 -0.19 12.20
N LEU A 228 16.56 0.14 10.95
CA LEU A 228 15.46 -0.49 10.21
C LEU A 228 15.71 -2.00 10.06
N PHE A 229 16.88 -2.40 9.58
CA PHE A 229 17.23 -3.81 9.44
C PHE A 229 17.36 -4.53 10.77
N GLY A 230 17.87 -3.85 11.81
CA GLY A 230 17.92 -4.38 13.18
C GLY A 230 16.51 -4.72 13.71
N LYS A 231 15.54 -3.82 13.52
CA LYS A 231 14.13 -4.09 13.86
C LYS A 231 13.51 -5.17 12.97
N ALA A 232 13.87 -5.22 11.68
CA ALA A 232 13.39 -6.26 10.78
C ALA A 232 13.89 -7.66 11.16
N LYS A 233 15.13 -7.76 11.67
CA LYS A 233 15.71 -9.01 12.18
C LYS A 233 15.00 -9.57 13.43
N GLN A 234 14.19 -8.77 14.13
CA GLN A 234 13.33 -9.28 15.21
C GLN A 234 12.25 -10.25 14.69
N PHE A 235 11.90 -10.16 13.41
CA PHE A 235 10.97 -11.10 12.77
C PHE A 235 11.74 -12.33 12.30
N ARG A 236 11.56 -13.46 12.99
CA ARG A 236 12.28 -14.71 12.70
C ARG A 236 12.26 -15.12 11.22
N ARG A 237 11.12 -14.95 10.53
CA ARG A 237 11.02 -15.24 9.08
C ARG A 237 11.90 -14.34 8.22
N PHE A 238 12.07 -13.08 8.58
CA PHE A 238 12.97 -12.15 7.90
C PHE A 238 14.45 -12.50 8.15
N ALA A 239 14.79 -12.85 9.39
CA ALA A 239 16.16 -13.16 9.78
C ALA A 239 16.66 -14.48 9.17
N THR A 240 15.85 -15.54 9.23
CA THR A 240 16.26 -16.88 8.82
C THR A 240 16.01 -17.17 7.33
N ARG A 241 15.16 -16.38 6.66
CA ARG A 241 14.84 -16.50 5.21
C ARG A 241 14.41 -17.92 4.82
N TYR A 242 13.26 -18.38 5.33
CA TYR A 242 12.76 -19.73 5.03
C TYR A 242 12.26 -19.90 3.58
N GLU A 243 12.01 -18.79 2.88
CA GLU A 243 11.41 -18.77 1.56
C GLU A 243 12.38 -19.17 0.45
N LYS A 244 12.10 -20.29 -0.24
CA LYS A 244 12.93 -20.80 -1.36
C LYS A 244 12.93 -19.91 -2.61
N ARG A 245 11.92 -19.06 -2.80
CA ARG A 245 11.76 -18.19 -3.99
C ARG A 245 12.00 -16.73 -3.62
N LYS A 246 12.77 -16.00 -4.43
CA LYS A 246 13.03 -14.54 -4.28
C LYS A 246 11.75 -13.73 -4.11
N THR A 247 10.71 -14.03 -4.89
CA THR A 247 9.41 -13.34 -4.84
C THR A 247 8.69 -13.52 -3.50
N MET A 248 8.73 -14.73 -2.93
CA MET A 248 8.12 -15.02 -1.64
C MET A 248 8.86 -14.32 -0.50
N PHE A 249 10.19 -14.34 -0.54
CA PHE A 249 11.01 -13.63 0.45
C PHE A 249 10.80 -12.11 0.36
N LEU A 250 10.77 -11.54 -0.85
CA LEU A 250 10.47 -10.13 -1.05
C LEU A 250 9.08 -9.75 -0.49
N GLY A 251 8.09 -10.65 -0.61
CA GLY A 251 6.80 -10.50 0.06
C GLY A 251 6.92 -10.39 1.58
N VAL A 252 7.75 -11.22 2.22
CA VAL A 252 8.06 -11.13 3.66
C VAL A 252 8.75 -9.81 4.00
N VAL A 253 9.71 -9.37 3.19
CA VAL A 253 10.42 -8.10 3.40
C VAL A 253 9.45 -6.92 3.36
N HIS A 254 8.58 -6.86 2.34
CA HIS A 254 7.55 -5.82 2.25
C HIS A 254 6.58 -5.86 3.43
N LEU A 255 6.15 -7.06 3.85
CA LEU A 255 5.29 -7.23 5.02
C LEU A 255 5.95 -6.68 6.29
N VAL A 256 7.21 -7.05 6.54
CA VAL A 256 7.95 -6.62 7.72
C VAL A 256 8.20 -5.12 7.72
N PHE A 257 8.61 -4.54 6.60
CA PHE A 257 8.78 -3.08 6.48
C PHE A 257 7.46 -2.34 6.64
N GLY A 258 6.35 -2.91 6.14
CA GLY A 258 4.99 -2.43 6.39
C GLY A 258 4.67 -2.41 7.90
N VAL A 259 4.88 -3.53 8.60
CA VAL A 259 4.64 -3.63 10.05
C VAL A 259 5.52 -2.66 10.84
N LEU A 260 6.81 -2.54 10.50
CA LEU A 260 7.72 -1.60 11.14
C LEU A 260 7.31 -0.15 10.94
N ARG A 261 6.79 0.20 9.75
CA ARG A 261 6.21 1.52 9.51
C ARG A 261 5.00 1.77 10.41
N LEU A 262 4.08 0.81 10.46
CA LEU A 262 2.87 0.91 11.29
C LEU A 262 3.23 1.09 12.78
N ARG A 263 4.24 0.38 13.29
CA ARG A 263 4.75 0.55 14.67
C ARG A 263 5.37 1.93 14.91
N ARG A 264 6.14 2.46 13.95
CA ARG A 264 6.79 3.79 14.06
C ARG A 264 5.76 4.93 14.08
N LEU A 265 4.66 4.80 13.36
CA LEU A 265 3.56 5.77 13.36
C LEU A 265 2.81 5.84 14.71
N ARG A 266 3.09 4.92 15.65
CA ARG A 266 2.37 4.81 16.92
C ARG A 266 3.15 5.30 18.14
N ASN A 267 4.42 5.73 18.01
CA ASN A 267 5.28 6.07 19.17
C ASN A 267 5.16 5.08 20.34
N ILE A 268 5.04 3.78 20.04
CA ILE A 268 5.11 2.74 21.06
C ILE A 268 6.58 2.37 21.18
N ASN A 269 7.27 2.98 22.15
CA ASN A 269 8.42 2.32 22.76
C ASN A 269 7.88 1.03 23.38
N THR A 270 8.16 -0.10 22.73
CA THR A 270 8.16 -1.39 23.40
C THR A 270 9.27 -1.34 24.45
N ALA A 271 8.89 -1.17 25.71
CA ALA A 271 9.58 -1.85 26.80
C ALA A 271 9.33 -3.35 26.69
#